data_AF-B0BY32-F1
#
_entry.id   AF-B0BY32-F1
#
_cell.length_a   1.000
_cell.length_b   1.000
_cell.length_c   1.000
_cell.angle_alpha   90.00
_cell.angle_beta   90.00
_cell.angle_gamma   90.00
#
_symmetry.space_group_name_H-M   'P 1'
#
loop_
_entity.id
_entity.type
_entity.pdbx_description
1 polymer ?
#
loop_
_entity_poly.entity_id
_entity_poly.type
_entity_poly.pdbx_seq_one_letter_code
_entity_poly.pdbx_strand_id
1 'polypeptide(L)'
;MILEQAIDECREIKEAMDDAEPPERVQEEIGDLLHTAISLCIFSGLYVETTLSKTNEKFEKRMRAIKMLTKKHNLLNLQGQSVEFMLKLWKEAKEITKNVKP
;
A
#
# COMPACT_ATOMS: atom_id res chain seq x y z
N MET A 1 -9.43 -12.01 17.03
CA MET A 1 -9.19 -12.69 15.73
C MET A 1 -8.04 -11.99 15.01
N ILE A 2 -7.26 -12.67 14.16
CA ILE A 2 -6.13 -12.03 13.46
C ILE A 2 -6.53 -10.81 12.59
N LEU A 3 -7.78 -10.75 12.14
CA LEU A 3 -8.32 -9.58 11.43
C LEU A 3 -8.55 -8.38 12.36
N GLU A 4 -8.88 -8.61 13.63
CA GLU A 4 -9.00 -7.53 14.62
C GLU A 4 -7.62 -6.94 14.90
N GLN A 5 -6.58 -7.77 15.02
CA GLN A 5 -5.20 -7.30 15.14
C GLN A 5 -4.83 -6.37 13.99
N ALA A 6 -5.18 -6.71 12.74
CA ALA A 6 -4.90 -5.84 11.59
C ALA A 6 -5.57 -4.47 11.69
N ILE A 7 -6.75 -4.40 12.31
CA ILE A 7 -7.45 -3.14 12.56
C ILE A 7 -6.76 -2.37 13.69
N ASP A 8 -6.27 -3.06 14.71
CA ASP A 8 -5.51 -2.45 15.82
C ASP A 8 -4.19 -1.84 15.29
N GLU A 9 -3.39 -2.56 14.48
CA GLU A 9 -2.18 -1.98 13.90
C GLU A 9 -2.49 -0.74 13.03
N CYS A 10 -3.63 -0.73 12.32
CA CYS A 10 -4.04 0.46 11.57
C CYS A 10 -4.37 1.66 12.47
N ARG A 11 -4.88 1.42 13.68
CA ARG A 11 -5.14 2.46 14.68
C ARG A 11 -3.83 2.97 15.26
N GLU A 12 -2.91 2.08 15.62
CA GLU A 12 -1.60 2.45 16.18
C GLU A 12 -0.78 3.28 15.18
N ILE A 13 -0.77 2.91 13.88
CA ILE A 13 -0.18 3.76 12.83
C ILE A 13 -0.80 5.15 12.81
N LYS A 14 -2.13 5.24 12.89
CA LYS A 14 -2.85 6.53 12.85
C LYS A 14 -2.53 7.37 14.09
N GLU A 15 -2.50 6.76 15.27
CA GLU A 15 -2.15 7.43 16.52
C GLU A 15 -0.72 7.97 16.48
N ALA A 16 0.26 7.14 16.07
CA ALA A 16 1.65 7.57 15.93
C ALA A 16 1.81 8.75 14.95
N MET A 17 1.02 8.79 13.87
CA MET A 17 1.02 9.91 12.93
C MET A 17 0.34 11.17 13.50
N ASP A 18 -0.79 11.03 14.18
CA ASP A 18 -1.56 12.15 14.74
C ASP A 18 -0.82 12.81 15.93
N ASP A 19 -0.15 12.00 16.74
CA ASP A 19 0.65 12.45 17.89
C ASP A 19 2.06 12.94 17.50
N ALA A 20 2.36 12.94 16.20
CA ALA A 20 3.64 13.35 15.63
C ALA A 20 4.84 12.63 16.29
N GLU A 21 4.68 11.33 16.53
CA GLU A 21 5.73 10.48 17.07
C GLU A 21 6.94 10.38 16.10
N PRO A 22 8.12 9.96 16.58
CA PRO A 22 9.29 9.81 15.74
C PRO A 22 9.03 8.90 14.53
N PRO A 23 9.65 9.17 13.36
CA PRO A 23 9.48 8.35 12.16
C PRO A 23 9.77 6.86 12.37
N GLU A 24 10.68 6.53 13.29
CA GLU A 24 11.02 5.17 13.67
C GLU A 24 9.82 4.43 14.28
N ARG A 25 8.98 5.13 15.06
CA ARG A 25 7.80 4.56 15.70
C ARG A 25 6.68 4.32 14.68
N VAL A 26 6.44 5.28 13.78
CA VAL A 26 5.52 5.07 12.64
C VAL A 26 5.99 3.90 11.76
N GLN A 27 7.31 3.74 11.57
CA GLN A 27 7.88 2.63 10.82
C GLN A 27 7.67 1.27 11.52
N GLU A 28 7.83 1.22 12.84
CA GLU A 28 7.56 0.03 13.66
C GLU A 28 6.11 -0.45 13.47
N GLU A 29 5.15 0.46 13.61
CA GLU A 29 3.72 0.15 13.46
C GLU A 29 3.34 -0.32 12.05
N ILE A 30 3.95 0.26 11.02
CA ILE A 30 3.81 -0.24 9.65
C ILE A 30 4.38 -1.66 9.53
N GLY A 31 5.48 -1.94 10.22
CA GLY A 31 6.09 -3.27 10.31
C GLY A 31 5.14 -4.30 10.93
N ASP A 32 4.47 -3.94 12.01
CA ASP A 32 3.53 -4.83 12.70
C ASP A 32 2.29 -5.11 11.85
N LEU A 33 1.77 -4.12 11.11
CA LEU A 33 0.72 -4.36 10.11
C LEU A 33 1.17 -5.33 8.99
N LEU A 34 2.42 -5.22 8.52
CA LEU A 34 2.97 -6.14 7.52
C LEU A 34 3.12 -7.56 8.08
N HIS A 35 3.58 -7.69 9.32
CA HIS A 35 3.68 -8.97 10.01
C HIS A 35 2.30 -9.62 10.22
N THR A 36 1.30 -8.81 10.58
CA THR A 36 -0.09 -9.24 10.71
C THR A 36 -0.67 -9.67 9.36
N ALA A 37 -0.35 -9.00 8.26
CA ALA A 37 -0.75 -9.42 6.91
C ALA A 37 -0.14 -10.77 6.50
N ILE A 38 1.11 -11.05 6.87
CA ILE A 38 1.76 -12.36 6.66
C ILE A 38 1.05 -13.43 7.51
N SER A 39 0.78 -13.12 8.77
CA SER A 39 0.06 -14.01 9.69
C SER A 39 -1.35 -14.34 9.18
N LEU A 40 -2.06 -13.37 8.61
CA LEU A 40 -3.35 -13.57 7.95
C LEU A 40 -3.27 -14.61 6.83
N CYS A 41 -2.20 -14.61 6.02
CA CYS A 41 -2.01 -15.62 4.99
C CYS A 41 -1.91 -17.02 5.61
N ILE A 42 -1.07 -17.17 6.65
CA ILE A 42 -0.82 -18.44 7.32
C ILE A 42 -2.10 -18.98 7.95
N PHE A 43 -2.79 -18.18 8.77
CA PHE A 43 -4.00 -18.61 9.47
C PHE A 43 -5.20 -18.83 8.53
N SER A 44 -5.15 -18.28 7.31
CA SER A 44 -6.16 -18.52 6.26
C SER A 44 -5.80 -19.69 5.34
N GLY A 45 -4.70 -20.42 5.59
CA GLY A 45 -4.25 -21.53 4.75
C GLY A 45 -3.70 -21.10 3.38
N LEU A 46 -3.28 -19.85 3.24
CA LEU A 46 -2.69 -19.32 2.00
C LEU A 46 -1.16 -19.40 2.06
N TYR A 47 -0.55 -19.69 0.90
CA TYR A 47 0.91 -19.61 0.75
C TYR A 47 1.35 -18.14 0.70
N VAL A 48 2.18 -17.75 1.67
CA VAL A 48 2.72 -16.38 1.80
C VAL A 48 3.47 -15.97 0.54
N GLU A 49 4.39 -16.80 0.04
CA GLU A 49 5.20 -16.50 -1.14
C GLU A 49 4.34 -16.22 -2.37
N THR A 50 3.36 -17.08 -2.66
CA THR A 50 2.46 -16.89 -3.80
C THR A 50 1.60 -15.63 -3.64
N THR A 51 1.16 -15.32 -2.42
CA THR A 51 0.34 -14.15 -2.13
C THR A 51 1.14 -12.86 -2.29
N LEU A 52 2.38 -12.84 -1.82
CA LEU A 52 3.31 -11.72 -1.99
C LEU A 52 3.66 -11.53 -3.48
N SER A 53 3.98 -12.60 -4.20
CA SER A 53 4.29 -12.54 -5.64
C SER A 53 3.17 -11.88 -6.45
N LYS A 54 1.92 -12.36 -6.29
CA LYS A 54 0.74 -11.78 -6.95
C LYS A 54 0.49 -10.33 -6.53
N THR A 55 0.78 -9.98 -5.28
CA THR A 55 0.65 -8.61 -4.78
C THR A 55 1.69 -7.69 -5.42
N ASN A 56 2.93 -8.16 -5.56
CA ASN A 56 4.02 -7.44 -6.22
C ASN A 56 3.75 -7.21 -7.70
N GLU A 57 3.29 -8.22 -8.45
CA GLU A 57 2.90 -8.06 -9.85
C GLU A 57 1.81 -6.98 -10.02
N LYS A 58 0.79 -7.00 -9.16
CA LYS A 58 -0.28 -6.01 -9.15
C LYS A 58 0.24 -4.62 -8.80
N PHE A 59 1.15 -4.51 -7.83
CA PHE A 59 1.79 -3.25 -7.44
C PHE A 59 2.62 -2.68 -8.59
N GLU A 60 3.43 -3.51 -9.25
CA GLU A 60 4.30 -3.13 -10.36
C GLU A 60 3.48 -2.64 -11.58
N LYS A 61 2.40 -3.34 -11.94
CA LYS A 61 1.46 -2.90 -12.99
C LYS A 61 0.87 -1.52 -12.69
N ARG A 62 0.44 -1.28 -11.44
CA ARG A 62 -0.11 0.02 -11.02
C ARG A 62 0.96 1.10 -11.02
N MET A 63 2.17 0.80 -10.57
CA MET A 63 3.27 1.76 -10.57
C MET A 63 3.66 2.18 -11.99
N ARG A 64 3.63 1.26 -12.96
CA ARG A 64 3.80 1.60 -14.38
C ARG A 64 2.72 2.57 -14.87
N ALA A 65 1.45 2.34 -14.53
CA ALA A 65 0.36 3.25 -14.86
C ALA A 65 0.52 4.62 -14.17
N ILE A 66 0.94 4.67 -12.91
CA ILE A 66 1.23 5.92 -12.20
C ILE A 66 2.32 6.71 -12.93
N LYS A 67 3.42 6.08 -13.33
CA LYS A 67 4.48 6.76 -14.10
C LYS A 67 3.96 7.36 -15.41
N MET A 68 3.04 6.69 -16.10
CA MET A 68 2.40 7.23 -17.30
C MET A 68 1.51 8.44 -16.97
N LEU A 69 0.71 8.35 -15.91
CA LEU A 69 -0.15 9.46 -15.46
C LEU A 69 0.68 10.66 -15.01
N THR A 70 1.77 10.46 -14.26
CA THR A 70 2.69 11.53 -13.86
C THR A 70 3.21 12.30 -15.07
N LYS A 71 3.63 11.60 -16.14
CA LYS A 71 4.05 12.24 -17.40
C LYS A 71 2.90 12.98 -18.09
N LYS A 72 1.68 12.42 -18.10
CA LYS A 72 0.48 13.06 -18.65
C LYS A 72 0.14 14.39 -17.95
N HIS A 73 0.48 14.49 -16.66
CA HIS A 73 0.35 15.71 -15.87
C HIS A 73 1.55 16.67 -15.98
N ASN A 74 2.50 16.41 -16.89
CA ASN A 74 3.74 17.19 -17.07
C ASN A 74 4.60 17.27 -15.80
N LEU A 75 4.58 16.23 -14.97
CA LEU A 75 5.39 16.12 -13.76
C LEU A 75 6.62 15.22 -14.03
N LEU A 76 7.77 15.58 -13.45
CA LEU A 76 8.98 14.76 -13.49
C LEU A 76 8.89 13.55 -12.54
N ASN A 77 8.31 13.77 -11.36
CA ASN A 77 8.08 12.76 -10.31
C ASN A 77 6.90 13.19 -9.41
N LEU A 78 6.63 12.45 -8.34
CA LEU A 78 5.59 12.76 -7.36
C LEU A 78 6.11 13.53 -6.13
N GLN A 79 7.38 13.94 -6.13
CA GLN A 79 7.96 14.66 -5.00
C GLN A 79 7.28 16.03 -4.86
N GLY A 80 6.96 16.40 -3.62
CA GLY A 80 6.25 17.65 -3.31
C GLY A 80 4.77 17.66 -3.70
N GLN A 81 4.22 16.55 -4.21
CA GLN A 81 2.78 16.44 -4.47
C GLN A 81 2.02 16.12 -3.18
N SER A 82 0.77 16.57 -3.10
CA SER A 82 -0.09 16.25 -1.96
C SER A 82 -0.44 14.77 -1.92
N VAL A 83 -0.65 14.25 -0.71
CA VAL A 83 -1.12 12.86 -0.50
C VAL A 83 -2.43 12.62 -1.25
N GLU A 84 -3.35 13.59 -1.23
CA GLU A 84 -4.61 13.51 -1.97
C GLU A 84 -4.40 13.32 -3.49
N PHE A 85 -3.45 14.04 -4.08
CA PHE A 85 -3.11 13.88 -5.49
C PHE A 85 -2.51 12.51 -5.77
N MET A 86 -1.59 12.03 -4.91
CA MET A 86 -1.02 10.68 -5.04
C MET A 86 -2.10 9.59 -4.92
N LEU A 87 -3.07 9.75 -4.01
CA LEU A 87 -4.22 8.84 -3.87
C LEU A 87 -5.14 8.88 -5.11
N LYS A 88 -5.33 10.05 -5.72
CA LYS A 88 -6.08 10.18 -6.98
C LYS A 88 -5.38 9.42 -8.11
N LEU A 89 -4.07 9.62 -8.29
CA LEU A 89 -3.29 8.87 -9.29
C LEU A 89 -3.34 7.37 -9.04
N TRP A 90 -3.28 6.94 -7.79
CA TRP A 90 -3.41 5.53 -7.42
C TRP A 90 -4.77 4.94 -7.81
N LYS A 91 -5.86 5.69 -7.57
CA LYS A 91 -7.21 5.29 -8.00
C LYS A 91 -7.30 5.16 -9.53
N GLU A 92 -6.78 6.13 -10.28
CA GLU A 92 -6.76 6.08 -11.75
C GLU A 92 -5.93 4.90 -12.28
N ALA A 93 -4.75 4.65 -11.70
CA ALA A 93 -3.91 3.51 -12.06
C ALA A 93 -4.60 2.16 -11.78
N LYS A 94 -5.42 2.07 -10.73
CA LYS A 94 -6.23 0.89 -10.43
C LYS A 94 -7.27 0.64 -11.53
N GLU A 95 -7.93 1.67 -12.06
CA GLU A 95 -8.90 1.52 -13.14
C GLU A 95 -8.24 1.12 -14.47
N ILE A 96 -7.09 1.71 -14.81
CA ILE A 96 -6.31 1.33 -16.00
C ILE A 96 -5.93 -0.16 -15.96
N THR A 97 -5.46 -0.64 -14.80
CA THR A 97 -4.94 -2.00 -14.64
C THR A 97 -6.01 -3.07 -14.45
N LYS A 98 -7.25 -2.72 -14.09
CA LYS A 98 -8.39 -3.66 -14.03
C LYS A 98 -8.80 -4.19 -15.41
N ASN A 99 -8.61 -3.39 -16.46
CA ASN A 99 -9.07 -3.70 -17.82
C ASN A 99 -8.00 -4.39 -18.68
N VAL A 100 -6.79 -4.59 -18.16
CA VAL A 100 -5.73 -5.35 -18.84
C VAL A 100 -5.92 -6.81 -18.49
N LYS A 101 -6.66 -7.54 -19.33
CA LYS A 101 -6.64 -9.02 -19.31
C LYS A 101 -5.19 -9.49 -19.53
N PRO A 102 -4.78 -10.59 -18.87
CA PRO A 102 -3.45 -11.16 -19.06
C PRO A 102 -3.19 -11.53 -20.52
#